data_AF-F9ERT1-F1
#
_entry.id   AF-F9ERT1-F1
#
_cell.length_a   1.000
_cell.length_b   1.000
_cell.length_c   1.000
_cell.angle_alpha   90.00
_cell.angle_beta   90.00
_cell.angle_gamma   90.00
#
_symmetry.space_group_name_H-M   'P 1'
#
loop_
_entity.id
_entity.type
_entity.pdbx_description
1 polymer ?
#
loop_
_entity_poly.entity_id
_entity_poly.type
_entity_poly.pdbx_seq_one_letter_code
_entity_poly.pdbx_strand_id
1 'polypeptide(L)'
;MSKSIEEKLRILSDAAKYDVSCSSSGSSRKNTNNGLGNTAMSGICHSWSADGRCISLLKILMTNHCMYDCKYCINRKGNDIERTILTPDEIVKLTINFYRRNYIEGLFLSSGIIRSADYTMELMIAVAKKLRLEEKFNGYIHMKVIPGANRELIHKIGLYVDRVSVNIEFAENSALKLLAPDKKATDISTSMGLIHKNLIENIEDKKIFKSTPSF
;
A
#
# COMPACT_ATOMS: atom_id res chain seq x y z
N MET A 1 -11.97 22.86 8.38
CA MET A 1 -10.51 23.11 8.34
C MET A 1 -9.85 21.91 7.68
N SER A 2 -8.85 22.13 6.81
CA SER A 2 -8.05 21.04 6.23
C SER A 2 -7.15 20.45 7.32
N LYS A 3 -7.17 19.11 7.50
CA LYS A 3 -6.30 18.40 8.45
C LYS A 3 -4.83 18.58 8.08
N SER A 4 -3.94 18.65 9.08
CA SER A 4 -2.49 18.69 8.85
C SER A 4 -1.98 17.33 8.35
N ILE A 5 -0.82 17.30 7.68
CA ILE A 5 -0.26 16.04 7.16
C ILE A 5 0.05 15.04 8.29
N GLU A 6 0.44 15.52 9.47
CA GLU A 6 0.69 14.71 10.66
C GLU A 6 -0.60 14.07 11.19
N GLU A 7 -1.69 14.85 11.22
CA GLU A 7 -3.00 14.34 11.62
C GLU A 7 -3.52 13.30 10.62
N LYS A 8 -3.36 13.56 9.31
CA LYS A 8 -3.68 12.57 8.26
C LYS A 8 -2.88 11.29 8.43
N LEU A 9 -1.57 11.40 8.67
CA LEU A 9 -0.68 10.26 8.89
C LEU A 9 -1.13 9.44 10.11
N ARG A 10 -1.49 10.07 11.23
CA ARG A 10 -2.03 9.38 12.42
C ARG A 10 -3.24 8.52 12.07
N ILE A 11 -4.21 9.09 11.35
CA ILE A 11 -5.46 8.39 10.99
C ILE A 11 -5.18 7.23 10.02
N LEU A 12 -4.38 7.48 8.97
CA LEU A 12 -4.17 6.52 7.89
C LEU A 12 -3.17 5.41 8.26
N SER A 13 -2.23 5.68 9.15
CA SER A 13 -1.37 4.63 9.73
C SER A 13 -2.15 3.71 10.66
N ASP A 14 -3.05 4.26 11.49
CA ASP A 14 -3.92 3.44 12.33
C ASP A 14 -4.88 2.58 11.49
N ALA A 15 -5.48 3.16 10.45
CA ALA A 15 -6.34 2.41 9.53
C ALA A 15 -5.58 1.30 8.76
N ALA A 16 -4.28 1.48 8.51
CA ALA A 16 -3.44 0.50 7.84
C ALA A 16 -3.06 -0.70 8.73
N LYS A 17 -3.23 -0.64 10.05
CA LYS A 17 -2.83 -1.73 10.97
C LYS A 17 -3.59 -3.04 10.72
N TYR A 18 -4.81 -2.95 10.18
CA TYR A 18 -5.66 -4.09 9.83
C TYR A 18 -5.29 -4.74 8.50
N ASP A 19 -4.37 -4.13 7.75
CA ASP A 19 -3.82 -4.75 6.57
C ASP A 19 -2.83 -5.84 7.01
N VAL A 20 -3.11 -7.11 6.68
CA VAL A 20 -2.25 -8.23 7.09
C VAL A 20 -1.03 -8.28 6.17
N SER A 21 0.11 -7.71 6.60
CA SER A 21 1.36 -7.73 5.82
C SER A 21 2.67 -7.59 6.61
N CYS A 22 2.65 -7.17 7.88
CA CYS A 22 3.86 -6.86 8.64
C CYS A 22 3.74 -7.24 10.12
N SER A 23 4.89 -7.45 10.77
CA SER A 23 5.01 -7.49 12.22
C SER A 23 5.04 -6.06 12.79
N SER A 24 4.20 -5.77 13.78
CA SER A 24 4.31 -4.56 14.60
C SER A 24 4.89 -4.94 15.96
N SER A 25 5.68 -4.04 16.57
CA SER A 25 6.29 -4.31 17.88
C SER A 25 5.29 -4.25 19.04
N GLY A 26 4.08 -3.73 18.82
CA GLY A 26 3.00 -3.66 19.82
C GLY A 26 3.30 -2.80 21.06
N SER A 27 4.43 -2.09 21.08
CA SER A 27 4.87 -1.32 22.25
C SER A 27 4.27 0.08 22.25
N SER A 28 3.69 0.47 23.39
CA SER A 28 3.03 1.76 23.60
C SER A 28 3.56 2.51 24.82
N ARG A 29 4.73 2.10 25.35
CA ARG A 29 5.32 2.72 26.54
C ARG A 29 5.72 4.15 26.22
N LYS A 30 5.16 5.09 26.99
CA LYS A 30 5.58 6.49 26.94
C LYS A 30 6.97 6.61 27.55
N ASN A 31 7.84 7.37 26.87
CA ASN A 31 9.13 7.72 27.43
C ASN A 31 8.93 8.65 28.65
N THR A 32 9.74 8.48 29.68
CA THR A 32 9.79 9.35 30.88
C THR A 32 10.88 10.40 30.70
N ASN A 33 10.85 11.50 31.48
CA ASN A 33 12.00 12.42 31.51
C ASN A 33 13.25 11.63 31.92
N ASN A 34 14.30 11.64 31.09
CA ASN A 34 15.51 10.80 31.15
C ASN A 34 15.39 9.30 30.76
N GLY A 35 14.29 8.86 30.16
CA GLY A 35 14.22 7.50 29.60
C GLY A 35 14.81 7.41 28.18
N LEU A 36 15.26 6.21 27.79
CA LEU A 36 15.84 5.93 26.48
C LEU A 36 14.82 5.33 25.53
N GLY A 37 14.81 5.83 24.30
CA GLY A 37 13.98 5.32 23.21
C GLY A 37 12.55 5.87 23.24
N ASN A 38 11.89 5.85 22.09
CA ASN A 38 10.49 6.17 21.97
C ASN A 38 9.86 5.21 20.98
N THR A 39 8.68 4.69 21.30
CA THR A 39 7.96 3.80 20.38
C THR A 39 7.00 4.66 19.57
N ALA A 40 7.41 4.99 18.34
CA ALA A 40 6.57 5.74 17.42
C ALA A 40 5.42 4.83 16.95
N MET A 41 4.19 5.19 17.32
CA MET A 41 2.98 4.44 16.92
C MET A 41 2.67 4.52 15.42
N SER A 42 3.30 5.43 14.68
CA SER A 42 2.75 5.89 13.40
C SER A 42 3.41 5.22 12.21
N GLY A 43 2.81 4.12 11.77
CA GLY A 43 2.93 3.65 10.39
C GLY A 43 4.28 3.06 10.01
N ILE A 44 5.16 2.71 10.94
CA ILE A 44 6.38 1.94 10.61
C ILE A 44 6.10 0.47 10.92
N CYS A 45 6.32 -0.40 9.93
CA CYS A 45 6.20 -1.85 10.07
C CYS A 45 7.48 -2.54 9.60
N HIS A 46 7.72 -3.77 10.08
CA HIS A 46 8.82 -4.60 9.58
C HIS A 46 8.31 -5.62 8.57
N SER A 47 9.02 -5.76 7.45
CA SER A 47 8.76 -6.75 6.41
C SER A 47 10.04 -7.46 6.00
N TRP A 48 9.90 -8.54 5.24
CA TRP A 48 11.03 -9.33 4.75
C TRP A 48 11.19 -9.14 3.24
N SER A 49 12.38 -8.68 2.81
CA SER A 49 12.75 -8.61 1.40
C SER A 49 13.06 -9.99 0.83
N ALA A 50 13.16 -10.08 -0.50
CA ALA A 50 13.39 -11.35 -1.21
C ALA A 50 14.74 -12.01 -0.85
N ASP A 51 15.71 -11.22 -0.39
CA ASP A 51 17.02 -11.67 0.09
C ASP A 51 17.02 -12.10 1.58
N GLY A 52 15.85 -12.11 2.23
CA GLY A 52 15.71 -12.54 3.62
C GLY A 52 16.12 -11.50 4.66
N ARG A 53 16.33 -10.22 4.28
CA ARG A 53 16.56 -9.15 5.25
C ARG A 53 15.26 -8.61 5.82
N CYS A 54 15.28 -8.27 7.11
CA CYS A 54 14.21 -7.52 7.75
C CYS A 54 14.40 -6.04 7.41
N ILE A 55 13.38 -5.43 6.82
CA ILE A 55 13.40 -4.02 6.41
C ILE A 55 12.28 -3.24 7.10
N SER A 56 12.54 -1.97 7.39
CA SER A 56 11.56 -1.05 7.96
C SER A 56 10.78 -0.31 6.85
N LEU A 57 9.45 -0.34 6.89
CA LEU A 57 8.59 0.29 5.87
C LEU A 57 7.64 1.31 6.49
N LEU A 58 7.45 2.45 5.83
CA LEU A 58 6.30 3.33 6.07
C LEU A 58 5.05 2.67 5.49
N LYS A 59 4.25 2.03 6.34
CA LYS A 59 2.97 1.44 6.04
C LYS A 59 1.84 2.40 6.32
N ILE A 60 1.21 2.87 5.26
CA ILE A 60 0.09 3.81 5.32
C ILE A 60 -0.98 3.48 4.28
N LEU A 61 -2.20 3.94 4.53
CA LEU A 61 -3.21 4.06 3.48
C LEU A 61 -3.06 5.41 2.78
N MET A 62 -3.31 5.47 1.47
CA MET A 62 -3.55 6.75 0.77
C MET A 62 -4.83 7.41 1.27
N THR A 63 -5.89 6.60 1.47
CA THR A 63 -7.16 7.06 2.03
C THR A 63 -7.83 5.93 2.80
N ASN A 64 -8.56 6.27 3.85
CA ASN A 64 -9.48 5.37 4.54
C ASN A 64 -10.94 5.60 4.10
N HIS A 65 -11.19 6.47 3.12
CA HIS A 65 -12.46 6.48 2.39
C HIS A 65 -12.54 5.24 1.50
N CYS A 66 -13.64 4.50 1.61
CA CYS A 66 -13.88 3.33 0.78
C CYS A 66 -15.35 3.28 0.36
N MET A 67 -15.61 3.07 -0.93
CA MET A 67 -16.96 2.89 -1.46
C MET A 67 -17.54 1.48 -1.23
N TYR A 68 -16.73 0.53 -0.74
CA TYR A 68 -17.15 -0.85 -0.47
C TYR A 68 -17.60 -1.04 0.99
N ASP A 69 -18.50 -1.99 1.21
CA ASP A 69 -19.11 -2.31 2.51
C ASP A 69 -18.68 -3.67 3.06
N CYS A 70 -17.38 -3.99 2.98
CA CYS A 70 -16.81 -5.21 3.55
C CYS A 70 -17.06 -5.26 5.07
N LYS A 71 -17.84 -6.22 5.56
CA LYS A 71 -18.35 -6.31 6.95
C LYS A 71 -17.25 -6.44 8.00
N TYR A 72 -16.11 -7.04 7.63
CA TYR A 72 -14.94 -7.20 8.50
C TYR A 72 -14.01 -5.98 8.50
N CYS A 73 -14.21 -5.01 7.60
CA CYS A 73 -13.30 -3.90 7.40
C CYS A 73 -13.75 -2.66 8.17
N ILE A 74 -12.87 -2.12 9.03
CA ILE A 74 -13.13 -0.87 9.77
C ILE A 74 -13.40 0.32 8.81
N ASN A 75 -12.78 0.31 7.63
CA ASN A 75 -12.85 1.38 6.65
C ASN A 75 -14.09 1.30 5.73
N ARG A 76 -14.96 0.29 5.91
CA ARG A 76 -16.15 0.08 5.09
C ARG A 76 -17.04 1.33 5.04
N LYS A 77 -17.77 1.55 3.95
CA LYS A 77 -18.56 2.78 3.72
C LYS A 77 -19.55 3.09 4.84
N GLY A 78 -20.13 2.07 5.46
CA GLY A 78 -21.16 2.22 6.50
C GLY A 78 -20.65 2.54 7.90
N ASN A 79 -19.32 2.55 8.14
CA ASN A 79 -18.80 2.91 9.45
C ASN A 79 -18.62 4.42 9.58
N ASP A 80 -19.11 4.98 10.70
CA ASP A 80 -18.84 6.36 11.09
C ASP A 80 -17.49 6.42 11.82
N ILE A 81 -16.45 6.78 11.06
CA ILE A 81 -15.08 6.91 11.54
C ILE A 81 -14.49 8.20 11.01
N GLU A 82 -13.45 8.68 11.67
CA GLU A 82 -12.68 9.80 11.15
C GLU A 82 -12.04 9.44 9.81
N ARG A 83 -12.41 10.14 8.73
CA ARG A 83 -11.87 9.88 7.38
C ARG A 83 -10.95 10.99 6.88
N THR A 84 -10.01 10.58 6.04
CA THR A 84 -9.05 11.49 5.41
C THR A 84 -8.39 10.85 4.18
N ILE A 85 -7.72 11.68 3.40
CA ILE A 85 -6.97 11.31 2.20
C ILE A 85 -5.65 12.10 2.14
N LEU A 86 -4.57 11.41 1.79
CA LEU A 86 -3.31 12.01 1.41
C LEU A 86 -3.24 12.17 -0.12
N THR A 87 -2.75 13.30 -0.59
CA THR A 87 -2.42 13.48 -1.99
C THR A 87 -1.14 12.70 -2.35
N PRO A 88 -0.88 12.43 -3.64
CA PRO A 88 0.38 11.82 -4.05
C PRO A 88 1.61 12.59 -3.55
N ASP A 89 1.61 13.92 -3.61
CA ASP A 89 2.73 14.76 -3.15
C ASP A 89 2.91 14.70 -1.62
N GLU A 90 1.82 14.62 -0.85
CA GLU A 90 1.90 14.43 0.60
C GLU A 90 2.55 13.09 0.95
N ILE A 91 2.19 12.01 0.25
CA ILE A 91 2.78 10.68 0.45
C ILE A 91 4.27 10.69 0.09
N VAL A 92 4.62 11.22 -1.08
CA VAL A 92 6.02 11.33 -1.54
C VAL A 92 6.84 12.12 -0.50
N LYS A 93 6.33 13.27 -0.07
CA LYS A 93 6.99 14.10 0.96
C LYS A 93 7.18 13.32 2.25
N LEU A 94 6.18 12.59 2.73
CA LEU A 94 6.31 11.77 3.94
C LEU A 94 7.38 10.69 3.76
N THR A 95 7.30 9.89 2.70
CA THR A 95 8.26 8.81 2.42
C THR A 95 9.70 9.33 2.41
N ILE A 96 9.99 10.40 1.66
CA ILE A 96 11.33 10.97 1.59
C ILE A 96 11.80 11.52 2.94
N ASN A 97 10.89 12.14 3.72
CA ASN A 97 11.22 12.69 5.03
C ASN A 97 11.55 11.60 6.06
N PHE A 98 10.84 10.48 6.06
CA PHE A 98 11.14 9.35 6.93
C PHE A 98 12.43 8.64 6.48
N TYR A 99 12.63 8.49 5.16
CA TYR A 99 13.83 7.88 4.61
C TYR A 99 15.10 8.68 4.93
N ARG A 100 15.11 10.00 4.69
CA ARG A 100 16.27 10.87 4.99
C ARG A 100 16.64 10.91 6.47
N ARG A 101 15.71 10.56 7.36
CA ARG A 101 15.95 10.46 8.81
C ARG A 101 16.34 9.03 9.25
N ASN A 102 16.55 8.12 8.30
CA ASN A 102 16.87 6.71 8.53
C ASN A 102 15.81 5.96 9.36
N TYR A 103 14.54 6.35 9.26
CA TYR A 103 13.44 5.66 9.96
C TYR A 103 12.82 4.50 9.16
N ILE A 104 13.00 4.53 7.84
CA ILE A 104 12.44 3.53 6.93
C ILE A 104 13.46 3.22 5.83
N GLU A 105 13.37 2.03 5.27
CA GLU A 105 14.03 1.59 4.03
C GLU A 105 13.07 1.61 2.83
N GLY A 106 11.78 1.84 3.05
CA GLY A 106 10.78 1.77 2.00
C GLY A 106 9.35 2.21 2.37
N LEU A 107 8.46 2.14 1.39
CA LEU A 107 7.03 2.46 1.47
C LEU A 107 6.19 1.20 1.26
N PHE A 108 5.24 0.95 2.15
CA PHE A 108 4.09 0.09 1.88
C PHE A 108 2.85 0.97 1.71
N LEU A 109 2.26 0.98 0.51
CA LEU A 109 1.07 1.77 0.21
C LEU A 109 -0.11 0.90 -0.18
N SER A 110 -1.20 1.06 0.55
CA SER A 110 -2.52 0.51 0.23
C SER A 110 -3.55 1.65 0.22
N SER A 111 -4.80 1.36 -0.09
CA SER A 111 -5.83 2.39 -0.14
C SER A 111 -7.23 1.82 0.03
N GLY A 112 -8.12 2.60 0.63
CA GLY A 112 -9.56 2.49 0.34
C GLY A 112 -9.86 2.95 -1.09
N ILE A 113 -11.03 2.57 -1.60
CA ILE A 113 -11.42 2.84 -2.99
C ILE A 113 -12.28 4.09 -3.04
N ILE A 114 -11.81 5.09 -3.78
CA ILE A 114 -12.52 6.34 -4.05
C ILE A 114 -12.85 6.44 -5.53
N ARG A 115 -14.10 6.81 -5.85
CA ARG A 115 -14.65 6.93 -7.22
C ARG A 115 -14.67 5.62 -8.03
N SER A 116 -13.52 4.99 -8.25
CA SER A 116 -13.37 3.69 -8.89
C SER A 116 -12.02 3.06 -8.54
N ALA A 117 -11.86 1.77 -8.84
CA ALA A 117 -10.59 1.06 -8.73
C ALA A 117 -9.50 1.74 -9.57
N ASP A 118 -9.83 2.10 -10.81
CA ASP A 118 -8.91 2.77 -11.75
C ASP A 118 -8.43 4.12 -11.22
N TYR A 119 -9.36 4.99 -10.80
CA TYR A 119 -9.01 6.32 -10.30
C TYR A 119 -8.09 6.24 -9.08
N THR A 120 -8.37 5.30 -8.17
CA THR A 120 -7.51 5.11 -6.99
C THR A 120 -6.13 4.57 -7.39
N MET A 121 -6.08 3.61 -8.32
CA MET A 121 -4.83 3.06 -8.84
C MET A 121 -3.98 4.10 -9.58
N GLU A 122 -4.59 5.01 -10.34
CA GLU A 122 -3.90 6.12 -11.00
C GLU A 122 -3.17 7.01 -10.00
N LEU A 123 -3.82 7.34 -8.88
CA LEU A 123 -3.20 8.12 -7.81
C LEU A 123 -2.05 7.35 -7.14
N MET A 124 -2.22 6.05 -6.87
CA MET A 124 -1.16 5.22 -6.28
C MET A 124 0.05 5.11 -7.23
N ILE A 125 -0.19 4.94 -8.54
CA ILE A 125 0.86 4.92 -9.56
C ILE A 125 1.57 6.27 -9.63
N ALA A 126 0.85 7.38 -9.48
CA ALA A 126 1.47 8.72 -9.44
C ALA A 126 2.49 8.84 -8.28
N VAL A 127 2.20 8.26 -7.11
CA VAL A 127 3.18 8.18 -6.00
C VAL A 127 4.43 7.41 -6.41
N ALA A 128 4.27 6.20 -6.96
CA ALA A 128 5.41 5.37 -7.36
C ALA A 128 6.27 6.06 -8.42
N LYS A 129 5.64 6.67 -9.43
CA LYS A 129 6.32 7.43 -10.49
C LYS A 129 7.10 8.61 -9.93
N LYS A 130 6.49 9.42 -9.05
CA LYS A 130 7.17 10.56 -8.42
C LYS A 130 8.38 10.11 -7.60
N LEU A 131 8.22 9.06 -6.78
CA LEU A 131 9.33 8.50 -6.02
C LEU A 131 10.48 8.06 -6.93
N ARG A 132 10.20 7.31 -8.00
CA ARG A 132 11.25 6.78 -8.90
C ARG A 132 11.87 7.83 -9.81
N LEU A 133 11.05 8.67 -10.44
CA LEU A 133 11.47 9.55 -11.54
C LEU A 133 11.86 10.95 -11.08
N GLU A 134 11.19 11.50 -10.07
CA GLU A 134 11.45 12.86 -9.56
C GLU A 134 12.42 12.82 -8.38
N GLU A 135 12.10 12.04 -7.34
CA GLU A 135 12.91 11.97 -6.11
C GLU A 135 14.11 11.01 -6.20
N LYS A 136 14.19 10.22 -7.30
CA LYS A 136 15.22 9.18 -7.51
C LYS A 136 15.35 8.23 -6.31
N PHE A 137 14.21 7.92 -5.70
CA PHE A 137 14.12 7.06 -4.52
C PHE A 137 14.44 5.63 -4.90
N ASN A 138 15.51 5.08 -4.31
CA ASN A 138 15.94 3.69 -4.51
C ASN A 138 15.51 2.76 -3.37
N GLY A 139 14.75 3.27 -2.39
CA GLY A 139 14.21 2.43 -1.31
C GLY A 139 13.10 1.51 -1.80
N TYR A 140 12.74 0.55 -0.95
CA TYR A 140 11.75 -0.48 -1.27
C TYR A 140 10.35 0.13 -1.43
N ILE A 141 9.57 -0.33 -2.41
CA ILE A 141 8.18 0.07 -2.60
C ILE A 141 7.33 -1.18 -2.76
N HIS A 142 6.38 -1.37 -1.84
CA HIS A 142 5.33 -2.37 -1.93
C HIS A 142 3.98 -1.66 -2.07
N MET A 143 3.25 -1.95 -3.15
CA MET A 143 1.89 -1.45 -3.33
C MET A 143 0.86 -2.57 -3.41
N LYS A 144 -0.35 -2.28 -2.91
CA LYS A 144 -1.50 -3.16 -3.10
C LYS A 144 -2.29 -2.78 -4.35
N VAL A 145 -2.46 -3.75 -5.23
CA VAL A 145 -3.33 -3.61 -6.40
C VAL A 145 -4.78 -3.70 -5.94
N ILE A 146 -5.61 -2.78 -6.44
CA ILE A 146 -7.05 -2.77 -6.17
C ILE A 146 -7.74 -3.70 -7.18
N PRO A 147 -8.43 -4.77 -6.72
CA PRO A 147 -9.17 -5.64 -7.61
C PRO A 147 -10.18 -4.88 -8.48
N GLY A 148 -10.21 -5.23 -9.77
CA GLY A 148 -11.11 -4.60 -10.75
C GLY A 148 -10.49 -3.40 -11.47
N ALA A 149 -9.22 -3.09 -11.22
CA ALA A 149 -8.48 -2.10 -11.98
C ALA A 149 -8.11 -2.60 -13.39
N ASN A 150 -8.00 -1.66 -14.32
CA ASN A 150 -7.61 -1.91 -15.71
C ASN A 150 -6.24 -2.60 -15.78
N ARG A 151 -6.12 -3.57 -16.69
CA ARG A 151 -4.88 -4.30 -16.97
C ARG A 151 -3.68 -3.39 -17.21
N GLU A 152 -3.86 -2.28 -17.90
CA GLU A 152 -2.77 -1.33 -18.16
C GLU A 152 -2.25 -0.67 -16.89
N LEU A 153 -3.12 -0.40 -15.92
CA LEU A 153 -2.72 0.15 -14.62
C LEU A 153 -1.97 -0.89 -13.79
N ILE A 154 -2.41 -2.15 -13.81
CA ILE A 154 -1.73 -3.28 -13.14
C ILE A 154 -0.34 -3.52 -13.75
N HIS A 155 -0.20 -3.40 -15.06
CA HIS A 155 1.11 -3.46 -15.70
C HIS A 155 1.98 -2.25 -15.30
N LYS A 156 1.42 -1.04 -15.38
CA LYS A 156 2.15 0.20 -15.10
C LYS A 156 2.67 0.28 -13.67
N ILE A 157 1.92 -0.18 -12.67
CA ILE A 157 2.39 -0.16 -11.28
C ILE A 157 3.62 -1.04 -11.08
N GLY A 158 3.68 -2.22 -11.70
CA GLY A 158 4.80 -3.16 -11.55
C GLY A 158 6.12 -2.60 -12.08
N LEU A 159 6.09 -1.70 -13.06
CA LEU A 159 7.30 -1.05 -13.59
C LEU A 159 7.99 -0.09 -12.60
N TYR A 160 7.31 0.33 -11.53
CA TYR A 160 7.80 1.35 -10.61
C TYR A 160 7.95 0.88 -9.16
N VAL A 161 7.51 -0.34 -8.83
CA VAL A 161 7.51 -0.87 -7.46
C VAL A 161 8.32 -2.15 -7.38
N ASP A 162 8.82 -2.50 -6.20
CA ASP A 162 9.59 -3.73 -5.97
C ASP A 162 8.67 -4.94 -5.68
N ARG A 163 7.44 -4.68 -5.23
CA ARG A 163 6.46 -5.71 -4.94
C ARG A 163 5.03 -5.20 -5.11
N VAL A 164 4.21 -6.06 -5.70
CA VAL A 164 2.75 -5.91 -5.70
C VAL A 164 2.09 -7.02 -4.89
N SER A 165 0.96 -6.72 -4.25
CA SER A 165 0.09 -7.76 -3.69
C SER A 165 -1.39 -7.44 -3.87
N VAL A 166 -2.21 -8.47 -3.77
CA VAL A 166 -3.68 -8.40 -3.84
C VAL A 166 -4.25 -9.20 -2.67
N ASN A 167 -5.34 -8.73 -2.08
CA ASN A 167 -6.04 -9.50 -1.06
C ASN A 167 -7.03 -10.49 -1.70
N ILE A 168 -6.95 -11.75 -1.29
CA ILE A 168 -7.94 -12.79 -1.66
C ILE A 168 -9.20 -12.69 -0.79
N GLU A 169 -9.05 -12.18 0.44
CA GLU A 169 -10.09 -12.00 1.46
C GLU A 169 -10.65 -13.31 2.03
N PHE A 170 -11.31 -14.14 1.22
CA PHE A 170 -11.90 -15.41 1.63
C PHE A 170 -11.64 -16.50 0.58
N ALA A 171 -11.42 -17.73 1.04
CA ALA A 171 -11.25 -18.88 0.16
C ALA A 171 -12.57 -19.29 -0.53
N GLU A 172 -13.71 -19.14 0.16
CA GLU A 172 -15.02 -19.49 -0.37
C GLU A 172 -15.77 -18.29 -0.96
N ASN A 173 -16.33 -18.46 -2.15
CA ASN A 173 -17.12 -17.42 -2.83
C ASN A 173 -18.40 -17.05 -2.07
N SER A 174 -19.02 -18.00 -1.37
CA SER A 174 -20.19 -17.77 -0.49
C SER A 174 -19.85 -16.80 0.63
N ALA A 175 -18.73 -17.03 1.33
CA ALA A 175 -18.22 -16.16 2.38
C ALA A 175 -17.83 -14.78 1.84
N LEU A 176 -17.17 -14.72 0.67
CA LEU A 176 -16.84 -13.46 0.01
C LEU A 176 -18.10 -12.64 -0.28
N LYS A 177 -19.14 -13.25 -0.85
CA LYS A 177 -20.41 -12.57 -1.15
C LYS A 177 -21.11 -12.07 0.12
N LEU A 178 -21.06 -12.85 1.20
CA LEU A 178 -21.67 -12.50 2.48
C LEU A 178 -20.94 -11.35 3.18
N LEU A 179 -19.61 -11.38 3.20
CA LEU A 179 -18.77 -10.51 4.01
C LEU A 179 -18.13 -9.35 3.22
N ALA A 180 -18.04 -9.43 1.90
CA ALA A 180 -17.55 -8.39 1.00
C ALA A 180 -18.43 -8.30 -0.26
N PRO A 181 -19.71 -7.90 -0.14
CA PRO A 181 -20.67 -7.98 -1.24
C PRO A 181 -20.28 -7.15 -2.48
N ASP A 182 -19.51 -6.08 -2.30
CA ASP A 182 -19.04 -5.23 -3.40
C ASP A 182 -17.79 -5.78 -4.12
N LYS A 183 -17.17 -6.86 -3.61
CA LYS A 183 -16.01 -7.51 -4.24
C LYS A 183 -16.43 -8.72 -5.06
N LYS A 184 -15.81 -8.90 -6.23
CA LYS A 184 -16.02 -10.07 -7.08
C LYS A 184 -14.79 -10.96 -7.07
N ALA A 185 -14.99 -12.27 -6.90
CA ALA A 185 -13.90 -13.25 -6.97
C ALA A 185 -13.17 -13.22 -8.31
N THR A 186 -13.89 -12.95 -9.41
CA THR A 186 -13.34 -12.80 -10.76
C THR A 186 -12.36 -11.64 -10.87
N ASP A 187 -12.63 -10.53 -10.20
CA ASP A 187 -11.78 -9.34 -10.27
C ASP A 187 -10.48 -9.57 -9.50
N ILE A 188 -10.56 -10.28 -8.38
CA ILE A 188 -9.40 -10.71 -7.58
C ILE A 188 -8.53 -11.68 -8.38
N SER A 189 -9.12 -12.76 -8.89
CA SER A 189 -8.38 -13.80 -9.63
C SER A 189 -7.77 -13.25 -10.93
N THR A 190 -8.50 -12.36 -11.62
CA THR A 190 -8.01 -11.67 -12.81
C THR A 190 -6.83 -10.77 -12.47
N SER A 191 -6.92 -9.97 -11.40
CA SER A 191 -5.81 -9.10 -10.99
C SER A 191 -4.54 -9.90 -10.66
N MET A 192 -4.69 -11.03 -9.95
CA MET A 192 -3.57 -11.92 -9.64
C MET A 192 -2.98 -12.57 -10.91
N GLY A 193 -3.85 -13.04 -11.82
CA GLY A 193 -3.43 -13.62 -13.09
C GLY A 193 -2.67 -12.63 -13.97
N LEU A 194 -3.10 -11.36 -14.00
CA LEU A 194 -2.41 -10.30 -14.73
C LEU A 194 -1.04 -9.98 -14.13
N ILE A 195 -0.92 -9.90 -12.81
CA ILE A 195 0.38 -9.72 -12.13
C ILE A 195 1.33 -10.85 -12.51
N HIS A 196 0.86 -12.09 -12.41
CA HIS A 196 1.67 -13.26 -12.73
C HIS A 196 2.10 -13.30 -14.20
N LYS A 197 1.17 -12.99 -15.11
CA LYS A 197 1.44 -12.93 -16.54
C LYS A 197 2.51 -11.88 -16.86
N ASN A 198 2.37 -10.66 -16.36
CA ASN A 198 3.34 -9.59 -16.59
C ASN A 198 4.73 -9.95 -16.05
N LEU A 199 4.81 -10.65 -14.91
CA LEU A 199 6.07 -11.13 -14.36
C LEU A 199 6.76 -12.14 -15.29
N ILE A 200 6.00 -13.11 -15.81
CA ILE A 200 6.53 -14.09 -16.78
C ILE A 200 7.00 -13.38 -18.05
N GLU A 201 6.17 -12.52 -18.63
CA GLU A 201 6.51 -11.75 -19.83
C GLU A 201 7.79 -10.93 -19.61
N ASN A 202 7.95 -10.27 -18.45
CA ASN A 202 9.16 -9.52 -18.13
C ASN A 202 10.42 -10.41 -18.05
N ILE A 203 10.31 -11.59 -17.45
CA ILE A 203 11.41 -12.55 -17.34
C ILE A 203 11.83 -13.05 -18.73
N GLU A 204 10.86 -13.28 -19.62
CA GLU A 204 11.13 -13.68 -21.01
C GLU A 204 11.76 -12.54 -21.81
N ASP A 205 11.19 -11.34 -21.73
CA ASP A 205 11.68 -10.14 -22.42
C ASP A 205 13.09 -9.76 -21.96
N LYS A 206 13.46 -9.97 -20.70
CA LYS A 206 14.84 -9.75 -20.22
C LYS A 206 15.87 -10.69 -20.83
N LYS A 207 15.47 -11.89 -21.29
CA LYS A 207 16.37 -12.82 -21.97
C LYS A 207 16.66 -12.36 -23.41
N ILE A 208 15.71 -11.67 -24.03
CA ILE A 208 15.78 -11.24 -25.43
C ILE A 208 16.34 -9.82 -25.53
N PHE A 209 15.81 -8.89 -24.73
CA PHE A 209 16.12 -7.46 -24.77
C PHE A 209 16.80 -7.01 -23.48
N LYS A 210 18.05 -6.53 -23.59
CA LYS A 210 18.82 -6.02 -22.44
C LYS A 210 18.24 -4.73 -21.83
N SER A 211 17.43 -3.99 -22.59
CA SER A 211 16.80 -2.73 -22.15
C SER A 211 15.47 -2.95 -21.44
N THR A 212 15.01 -4.19 -21.28
CA THR A 212 13.74 -4.50 -20.60
C THR A 212 13.78 -3.99 -19.16
N PRO A 213 12.83 -3.13 -18.74
CA PRO A 213 12.77 -2.63 -17.37
C PRO A 213 12.49 -3.77 -16.39
N SER A 214 12.79 -3.57 -15.11
CA SER A 214 12.33 -4.51 -14.08
C SER A 214 10.83 -4.41 -13.83
N PHE A 215 10.25 -5.55 -13.47
CA PHE A 215 8.87 -5.74 -13.05
C PHE A 215 8.84 -6.59 -11.77
#